data_AF-A0A7Y0AFS7-F1
#
_entry.id   AF-A0A7Y0AFS7-F1
#
_cell.length_a   1.000
_cell.length_b   1.000
_cell.length_c   1.000
_cell.angle_alpha   90.00
_cell.angle_beta   90.00
_cell.angle_gamma   90.00
#
_symmetry.space_group_name_H-M   'P 1'
#
loop_
_entity.id
_entity.type
_entity.pdbx_description
1 polymer ?
#
loop_
_entity_poly.entity_id
_entity_poly.type
_entity_poly.pdbx_seq_one_letter_code
_entity_poly.pdbx_strand_id
1 'polypeptide(L)'
;MLTDAYLQSLGFTASRLDRKANRAEFGHAWRYQFDHEACDGTPLYIEHPLGIDGCRLSALPAALAAQDVFATVALTDRPGLEAAIGAFFAAHGGMGAVVKADAPLLFRPFQRAR
;
A
#
# COMPACT_ATOMS: atom_id res chain seq x y z
N MET A 1 11.34 -13.57 5.27
CA MET A 1 10.77 -12.81 4.14
C MET A 1 9.51 -12.11 4.62
N LEU A 2 9.34 -10.84 4.27
CA LEU A 2 8.12 -10.09 4.57
C LEU A 2 6.94 -10.74 3.84
N THR A 3 6.07 -11.42 4.58
CA THR A 3 4.90 -12.08 4.00
C THR A 3 3.72 -11.11 3.98
N ASP A 4 2.77 -11.33 3.08
CA ASP A 4 1.51 -10.57 3.00
C ASP A 4 0.83 -10.43 4.38
N ALA A 5 0.86 -11.50 5.19
CA ALA A 5 0.36 -11.52 6.56
C ALA A 5 1.07 -10.51 7.49
N TYR A 6 2.36 -10.27 7.30
CA TYR A 6 3.10 -9.30 8.09
C TYR A 6 2.67 -7.86 7.75
N LEU A 7 2.53 -7.54 6.46
CA LEU A 7 2.06 -6.22 6.04
C LEU A 7 0.64 -5.97 6.56
N GLN A 8 -0.24 -6.97 6.49
CA GLN A 8 -1.56 -6.89 7.12
C GLN A 8 -1.49 -6.63 8.63
N SER A 9 -0.54 -7.24 9.35
CA SER A 9 -0.36 -6.99 10.79
C SER A 9 0.11 -5.56 11.11
N LEU A 10 0.73 -4.88 10.15
CA LEU A 10 1.13 -3.48 10.27
C LEU A 10 0.00 -2.50 9.89
N GLY A 11 -1.15 -2.98 9.41
CA GLY A 11 -2.24 -2.12 8.92
C GLY A 11 -2.27 -1.93 7.40
N PHE A 12 -1.38 -2.59 6.65
CA PHE A 12 -1.42 -2.52 5.20
C PHE A 12 -2.45 -3.47 4.60
N THR A 13 -3.34 -2.94 3.77
CA THR A 13 -4.33 -3.71 3.01
C THR A 13 -3.99 -3.71 1.52
N ALA A 14 -4.12 -4.86 0.86
CA ALA A 14 -3.87 -4.97 -0.58
C ALA A 14 -4.75 -3.98 -1.37
N SER A 15 -4.13 -3.07 -2.12
CA SER A 15 -4.86 -2.05 -2.87
C SER A 15 -5.44 -2.66 -4.14
N ARG A 16 -6.77 -2.72 -4.25
CA ARG A 16 -7.51 -3.30 -5.39
C ARG A 16 -7.66 -2.37 -6.59
N LEU A 17 -6.89 -1.28 -6.66
CA LEU A 17 -6.99 -0.24 -7.70
C LEU A 17 -6.67 -0.73 -9.13
N ASP A 18 -6.29 -2.00 -9.30
CA ASP A 18 -5.87 -2.58 -10.59
C ASP A 18 -6.99 -2.96 -11.56
N ARG A 19 -8.29 -2.85 -11.21
CA ARG A 19 -9.34 -3.45 -12.07
C ARG A 19 -9.88 -2.58 -13.20
N LYS A 20 -9.56 -1.28 -13.31
CA LYS A 20 -10.26 -0.44 -14.30
C LYS A 20 -9.49 0.65 -15.05
N ALA A 21 -8.22 0.92 -14.75
CA ALA A 21 -7.47 1.93 -15.49
C ALA A 21 -6.25 1.31 -16.19
N ASN A 22 -6.44 1.01 -17.48
CA ASN A 22 -5.43 0.95 -18.51
C ASN A 22 -4.13 0.18 -18.20
N ARG A 23 -4.20 -1.11 -18.50
CA ARG A 23 -3.11 -2.07 -18.67
C ARG A 23 -2.06 -1.54 -19.66
N ALA A 24 -1.09 -0.78 -19.18
CA ALA A 24 0.16 -0.53 -19.88
C ALA A 24 1.31 -0.35 -18.86
N GLU A 25 2.12 -1.42 -18.75
CA GLU A 25 3.59 -1.35 -18.64
C GLU A 25 4.38 -1.38 -17.32
N PHE A 26 3.83 -1.60 -16.12
CA PHE A 26 4.72 -1.86 -14.96
C PHE A 26 4.26 -3.04 -14.08
N GLY A 27 5.05 -4.11 -14.12
CA GLY A 27 4.67 -5.46 -13.74
C GLY A 27 4.78 -5.78 -12.25
N HIS A 28 3.93 -6.70 -11.82
CA HIS A 28 4.13 -7.65 -10.71
C HIS A 28 4.60 -7.10 -9.36
N ALA A 29 4.39 -5.83 -9.04
CA ALA A 29 4.63 -5.31 -7.71
C ALA A 29 3.39 -5.49 -6.83
N TRP A 30 3.54 -6.14 -5.68
CA TRP A 30 2.45 -6.18 -4.69
C TRP A 30 2.35 -4.81 -4.04
N ARG A 31 1.12 -4.27 -4.01
CA ARG A 31 0.81 -2.93 -3.51
C ARG A 31 -0.15 -3.00 -2.35
N TYR A 32 0.21 -2.33 -1.28
CA TYR A 32 -0.65 -2.21 -0.12
C TYR A 32 -0.78 -0.75 0.28
N GLN A 33 -1.98 -0.38 0.70
CA GLN A 33 -2.27 0.91 1.28
C GLN A 33 -2.36 0.75 2.79
N PHE A 34 -1.78 1.67 3.54
CA PHE A 34 -1.95 1.74 4.98
C PHE A 34 -3.41 2.06 5.30
N ASP A 35 -3.95 1.47 6.37
CA ASP A 35 -5.33 1.66 6.80
C ASP A 35 -5.60 3.04 7.37
N HIS A 36 -4.59 3.89 7.49
CA HIS A 36 -4.69 5.29 7.90
C HIS A 36 -4.06 6.23 6.87
N GLU A 37 -4.76 7.33 6.60
CA GLU A 37 -4.18 8.54 5.99
C GLU A 37 -3.45 9.34 7.06
N ALA A 38 -2.54 10.21 6.65
CA ALA A 38 -1.98 11.20 7.55
C ALA A 38 -3.01 12.30 7.88
N CYS A 39 -2.73 13.14 8.88
CA CYS A 39 -3.63 14.22 9.30
C CYS A 39 -3.94 15.22 8.19
N ASP A 40 -3.03 15.40 7.23
CA ASP A 40 -3.23 16.24 6.05
C ASP A 40 -4.01 15.54 4.92
N GLY A 41 -4.45 14.29 5.14
CA GLY A 41 -5.16 13.46 4.18
C GLY A 41 -4.25 12.70 3.22
N THR A 42 -2.92 12.75 3.40
CA THR A 42 -1.98 12.05 2.52
C THR A 42 -2.02 10.54 2.80
N PRO A 43 -2.34 9.70 1.80
CA PRO A 43 -2.30 8.25 1.97
C PRO A 43 -0.88 7.71 1.96
N LEU A 44 -0.67 6.57 2.62
CA LEU A 44 0.60 5.85 2.60
C LEU A 44 0.47 4.54 1.81
N TYR A 45 1.33 4.36 0.82
CA TYR A 45 1.44 3.13 0.04
C TYR A 45 2.80 2.47 0.23
N ILE A 46 2.80 1.14 0.21
CA ILE A 46 4.00 0.32 0.13
C ILE A 46 3.96 -0.54 -1.12
N GLU A 47 5.08 -0.55 -1.83
CA GLU A 47 5.30 -1.34 -3.03
C GLU A 47 6.47 -2.29 -2.81
N HIS A 48 6.30 -3.55 -3.25
CA HIS A 48 7.38 -4.51 -3.32
C HIS A 48 7.67 -4.90 -4.78
N PRO A 49 8.63 -4.22 -5.45
CA PRO A 49 8.96 -4.49 -6.84
C PRO A 49 9.71 -5.83 -7.00
N LEU A 50 9.24 -6.66 -7.93
CA LEU A 50 9.83 -7.97 -8.20
C LEU A 50 11.31 -7.84 -8.57
N GLY A 51 12.18 -8.58 -7.85
CA GLY A 51 13.62 -8.60 -8.09
C GLY A 51 14.43 -7.53 -7.35
N ILE A 52 13.78 -6.70 -6.52
CA ILE A 52 14.45 -5.80 -5.58
C ILE A 52 14.25 -6.35 -4.16
N ASP A 53 15.33 -6.48 -3.40
CA ASP A 53 15.28 -6.96 -2.01
C ASP A 53 14.89 -5.82 -1.06
N GLY A 54 13.76 -5.18 -1.32
CA GLY A 54 13.31 -4.02 -0.58
C GLY A 54 11.91 -3.55 -0.91
N CYS A 55 11.27 -2.92 0.07
CA CYS A 55 9.99 -2.27 -0.05
C CYS A 55 10.19 -0.76 -0.23
N ARG A 56 9.37 -0.15 -1.09
CA ARG A 56 9.34 1.29 -1.32
C ARG A 56 8.09 1.88 -0.72
N LEU A 57 8.22 3.01 -0.05
CA LEU A 57 7.10 3.78 0.47
C LEU A 57 6.85 5.02 -0.37
N SER A 58 5.58 5.30 -0.65
CA SER A 58 5.15 6.44 -1.46
C SER A 58 3.81 7.00 -0.95
N ALA A 59 3.59 8.29 -1.18
CA ALA A 59 2.29 8.93 -1.03
C ALA A 59 1.37 8.70 -2.23
N LEU A 60 1.89 8.14 -3.33
CA LEU A 60 1.13 7.88 -4.54
C LEU A 60 0.78 6.39 -4.66
N PRO A 61 -0.42 6.07 -5.17
CA PRO A 61 -0.82 4.69 -5.41
C PRO A 61 0.04 4.02 -6.50
N ALA A 62 0.71 4.82 -7.33
CA ALA A 62 1.68 4.37 -8.30
C ALA A 62 2.83 5.37 -8.46
N ALA A 63 3.90 5.18 -7.68
CA ALA A 63 5.14 5.90 -7.90
C ALA A 63 5.77 5.43 -9.23
N LEU A 64 5.62 6.25 -10.28
CA LEU A 64 6.26 5.99 -11.58
C LEU A 64 7.71 6.49 -11.59
N ALA A 65 8.06 7.40 -10.68
CA ALA A 65 9.40 7.99 -10.58
C ALA A 65 10.00 7.85 -9.18
N ALA A 66 11.34 7.82 -9.13
CA ALA A 66 12.09 7.68 -7.87
C ALA A 66 11.85 8.86 -6.91
N GLN A 67 11.51 10.04 -7.42
CA GLN A 67 11.15 11.22 -6.63
C GLN A 67 9.86 11.06 -5.81
N ASP A 68 8.97 10.15 -6.22
CA ASP A 68 7.72 9.87 -5.53
C ASP A 68 7.92 8.83 -4.42
N VAL A 69 9.13 8.23 -4.33
CA VAL A 69 9.53 7.28 -3.31
C VAL A 69 10.30 8.03 -2.22
N PHE A 70 9.74 8.06 -1.01
CA PHE A 70 10.38 8.78 0.09
C PHE A 70 11.27 7.87 0.95
N ALA A 71 11.05 6.55 0.91
CA ALA A 71 11.89 5.57 1.61
C ALA A 71 11.97 4.26 0.84
N THR A 72 13.16 3.66 0.82
CA THR A 72 13.38 2.27 0.39
C THR A 72 14.01 1.52 1.56
N VAL A 73 13.34 0.47 2.03
CA VAL A 73 13.73 -0.31 3.20
C VAL A 73 13.92 -1.75 2.78
N ALA A 74 14.94 -2.43 3.31
CA ALA A 74 15.15 -3.85 3.03
C ALA A 74 13.94 -4.67 3.51
N LEU A 75 13.58 -5.72 2.77
CA LEU A 75 12.47 -6.63 3.12
C LEU A 75 12.63 -7.29 4.49
N THR A 76 13.87 -7.42 4.96
CA THR A 76 14.22 -8.03 6.24
C THR A 76 14.32 -7.00 7.36
N ASP A 77 14.38 -5.71 7.04
CA ASP A 77 14.56 -4.62 7.99
C ASP A 77 13.22 -4.10 8.50
N ARG A 78 12.59 -4.94 9.32
CA ARG A 78 11.37 -4.60 10.06
C ARG A 78 11.48 -3.28 10.86
N PRO A 79 12.49 -3.07 11.72
CA PRO A 79 12.57 -1.84 12.50
C PRO A 79 12.78 -0.61 11.60
N GLY A 80 13.53 -0.74 10.50
CA GLY A 80 13.62 0.33 9.50
C GLY A 80 12.28 0.67 8.86
N LEU A 81 11.44 -0.33 8.61
CA LEU A 81 10.12 -0.12 8.00
C LEU A 81 9.18 0.60 8.97
N GLU A 82 9.11 0.14 10.22
CA GLU A 82 8.29 0.78 11.26
C GLU A 82 8.74 2.24 11.50
N ALA A 83 10.05 2.49 11.52
CA ALA A 83 10.61 3.83 11.62
C ALA A 83 10.25 4.72 10.42
N ALA A 84 10.28 4.18 9.20
CA ALA A 84 9.92 4.93 8.00
C ALA A 84 8.43 5.29 7.95
N ILE A 85 7.56 4.39 8.42
CA ILE A 85 6.11 4.67 8.59
C ILE A 85 5.91 5.78 9.62
N GLY A 86 6.58 5.68 10.78
CA GLY A 86 6.51 6.70 11.82
C GLY A 86 7.00 8.06 11.35
N ALA A 87 8.12 8.09 10.61
CA ALA A 87 8.68 9.31 10.03
C ALA A 87 7.74 9.95 9.00
N PHE A 88 7.08 9.14 8.16
CA PHE A 88 6.06 9.63 7.24
C PHE A 88 4.93 10.33 7.98
N PHE A 89 4.29 9.66 8.94
CA PHE A 89 3.19 10.28 9.67
C PHE A 89 3.64 11.50 10.46
N ALA A 90 4.82 11.48 11.10
CA ALA A 90 5.35 12.65 11.79
C ALA A 90 5.54 13.86 10.84
N ALA A 91 6.01 13.63 9.61
CA ALA A 91 6.16 14.68 8.59
C ALA A 91 4.82 15.24 8.10
N HIS A 92 3.77 14.42 8.10
CA HIS A 92 2.43 14.77 7.62
C HIS A 92 1.43 15.13 8.75
N GLY A 93 1.95 15.58 9.89
CA GLY A 93 1.13 16.09 11.00
C GLY A 93 0.50 15.02 11.90
N GLY A 94 0.92 13.76 11.74
CA GLY A 94 0.48 12.61 12.51
C GLY A 94 -0.39 11.64 11.70
N MET A 95 -0.80 10.58 12.38
CA MET A 95 -1.73 9.58 11.86
C MET A 95 -3.15 10.14 11.95
N GLY A 96 -3.86 10.12 10.82
CA GLY A 96 -5.16 10.72 10.62
C GLY A 96 -6.27 9.69 10.48
N ALA A 97 -7.18 9.93 9.53
CA ALA A 97 -8.40 9.14 9.38
C ALA A 97 -8.13 7.70 8.91
N VAL A 98 -8.99 6.78 9.36
CA VAL A 98 -8.97 5.40 8.88
C VAL A 98 -9.48 5.34 7.44
N VAL A 99 -8.63 4.90 6.52
CA VAL A 99 -9.00 4.55 5.15
C VAL A 99 -9.87 3.30 5.22
N LYS A 100 -11.15 3.47 4.90
CA LYS A 100 -12.08 2.34 4.83
C LYS A 100 -11.62 1.41 3.72
N ALA A 101 -11.12 0.23 4.07
CA ALA A 101 -10.75 -0.78 3.09
C ALA A 101 -11.93 -1.06 2.15
N ASP A 102 -11.70 -0.94 0.84
CA ASP A 102 -12.71 -1.22 -0.18
C ASP A 102 -13.14 -2.68 -0.02
N ALA A 103 -14.37 -2.88 0.44
CA ALA A 103 -14.85 -4.20 0.82
C ALA A 103 -14.68 -5.18 -0.36
N PRO A 104 -14.18 -6.40 -0.14
CA PRO A 104 -14.09 -7.37 -1.22
C PRO A 104 -15.50 -7.60 -1.77
N LEU A 105 -15.71 -7.26 -3.06
CA LEU A 105 -16.93 -7.59 -3.79
C LEU A 105 -17.30 -9.05 -3.53
N LEU A 106 -18.24 -9.26 -2.61
CA LEU A 106 -18.86 -10.55 -2.34
C LEU A 106 -19.53 -10.96 -3.63
N PHE A 107 -18.97 -11.97 -4.30
CA PHE A 107 -19.54 -12.60 -5.47
C PHE A 107 -20.93 -13.11 -5.10
N ARG A 108 -21.99 -12.38 -5.51
CA ARG A 108 -23.36 -12.87 -5.39
C ARG A 108 -23.68 -13.65 -6.66
N PRO A 109 -23.84 -14.98 -6.60
CA PRO A 109 -24.29 -15.72 -7.77
C PRO A 109 -25.68 -15.20 -8.17
N PHE A 110 -25.83 -14.89 -9.46
CA PHE A 110 -27.08 -14.43 -10.06
C PHE A 110 -28.23 -15.38 -9.69
N GLN A 111 -29.16 -14.92 -8.86
CA GLN A 111 -30.45 -15.60 -8.74
C GLN A 111 -31.23 -15.31 -10.03
N ARG A 112 -31.36 -16.32 -10.89
CA ARG A 112 -32.33 -16.27 -12.00
C ARG A 112 -33.71 -16.23 -11.36
N ALA A 113 -34.40 -15.10 -11.53
CA ALA A 113 -35.83 -15.00 -11.24
C ALA A 113 -36.57 -16.04 -12.08
N ARG A 114 -37.42 -16.82 -11.42
CA ARG A 114 -38.47 -17.62 -12.05
C ARG A 114 -39.79 -17.23 -11.41
#